data_AF-A0A918QX57-F1
#
_entry.id   AF-A0A918QX57-F1
#
_cell.length_a   1.000
_cell.length_b   1.000
_cell.length_c   1.000
_cell.angle_alpha   90.00
_cell.angle_beta   90.00
_cell.angle_gamma   90.00
#
_symmetry.space_group_name_H-M   'P 1'
#
loop_
_entity.id
_entity.type
_entity.pdbx_description
1 polymer ?
#
loop_
_entity_poly.entity_id
_entity_poly.type
_entity_poly.pdbx_seq_one_letter_code
_entity_poly.pdbx_strand_id
1 'polypeptide(L)'
;MVAAGHGVDPARWRMMFDQAMARIAGRFGRVEPRATARGYLLGLLSGVERKNCRQLAEQVGHVRPGPMQRLLRYARWDADAVRDDLRACVVDHLGTDGAVPIVDETGFVKKGHASAGVQRQYTGTAGRIENSQVGVFLAYATERGRALIDHRLYLPDTPGPTTPSAAARQAYPRTCSSRPSPAWPGLGDD
;
A
#
# COMPACT_ATOMS: atom_id res chain seq x y z
N MET A 1 20.09 3.85 30.33
CA MET A 1 18.63 3.92 30.10
C MET A 1 18.32 2.96 28.96
N VAL A 2 17.92 1.73 29.30
CA VAL A 2 17.69 0.65 28.33
C VAL A 2 16.32 0.87 27.71
N ALA A 3 16.27 1.09 26.39
CA ALA A 3 15.03 1.05 25.63
C ALA A 3 14.49 -0.38 25.71
N ALA A 4 13.44 -0.60 26.50
CA ALA A 4 12.68 -1.83 26.45
C ALA A 4 12.06 -1.94 25.05
N GLY A 5 12.62 -2.78 24.19
CA GLY A 5 11.99 -3.12 22.93
C GLY A 5 10.62 -3.71 23.22
N HIS A 6 9.55 -3.02 22.82
CA HIS A 6 8.20 -3.53 22.95
C HIS A 6 8.04 -4.76 22.04
N GLY A 7 8.29 -5.94 22.59
CA GLY A 7 7.94 -7.20 21.95
C GLY A 7 6.44 -7.20 21.70
N VAL A 8 6.06 -7.35 20.44
CA VAL A 8 4.65 -7.53 20.10
C VAL A 8 4.23 -8.90 20.62
N ASP A 9 3.29 -8.95 21.57
CA ASP A 9 2.68 -10.21 22.00
C ASP A 9 2.09 -10.94 20.78
N PRO A 10 2.61 -12.13 20.42
CA PRO A 10 2.16 -12.87 19.25
C PRO A 10 0.66 -13.21 19.28
N ALA A 11 0.10 -13.47 20.46
CA ALA A 11 -1.32 -13.80 20.60
C ALA A 11 -2.19 -12.58 20.33
N ARG A 12 -1.87 -11.44 20.95
CA ARG A 12 -2.53 -10.15 20.69
C ARG A 12 -2.41 -9.74 19.23
N TRP A 13 -1.23 -9.87 18.63
CA TRP A 13 -1.04 -9.57 17.21
C TRP A 13 -1.91 -10.44 16.33
N ARG A 14 -1.96 -11.75 16.60
CA ARG A 14 -2.76 -12.68 15.82
C ARG A 14 -4.25 -12.36 15.92
N MET A 15 -4.73 -12.03 17.12
CA MET A 15 -6.11 -11.59 17.34
C MET A 15 -6.43 -10.32 16.53
N MET A 16 -5.57 -9.29 16.59
CA MET A 16 -5.77 -8.05 15.83
C MET A 16 -5.75 -8.30 14.32
N PHE A 17 -4.83 -9.15 13.85
CA PHE A 17 -4.76 -9.54 12.44
C PHE A 17 -6.05 -10.25 11.99
N ASP A 18 -6.52 -11.23 12.76
CA ASP A 18 -7.72 -11.98 12.43
C ASP A 18 -8.99 -11.09 12.49
N GLN A 19 -9.06 -10.12 13.40
CA GLN A 19 -10.11 -9.09 13.44
C GLN A 19 -10.09 -8.20 12.19
N ALA A 20 -8.92 -7.72 11.77
CA ALA A 20 -8.78 -6.95 10.53
C ALA A 20 -9.20 -7.77 9.30
N MET A 21 -8.81 -9.05 9.25
CA MET A 21 -9.23 -9.98 8.20
C MET A 21 -10.74 -10.27 8.21
N ALA A 22 -11.38 -10.25 9.38
CA ALA A 22 -12.82 -10.38 9.52
C ALA A 22 -13.55 -9.13 9.01
N ARG A 23 -13.05 -7.92 9.31
CA ARG A 23 -13.61 -6.65 8.81
C ARG A 23 -13.71 -6.63 7.28
N ILE A 24 -12.66 -7.06 6.58
CA ILE A 24 -12.61 -7.03 5.11
C ILE A 24 -13.23 -8.28 4.45
N ALA A 25 -13.73 -9.23 5.24
CA ALA A 25 -14.18 -10.53 4.73
C ALA A 25 -15.28 -10.42 3.67
N GLY A 26 -16.22 -9.49 3.88
CA GLY A 26 -17.36 -9.24 2.98
C GLY A 26 -16.97 -8.63 1.63
N ARG A 27 -15.71 -8.22 1.44
CA ARG A 27 -15.23 -7.60 0.18
C ARG A 27 -14.77 -8.61 -0.86
N PHE A 28 -14.77 -9.90 -0.51
CA PHE A 28 -14.43 -10.99 -1.40
C PHE A 28 -15.71 -11.75 -1.79
N GLY A 29 -15.99 -11.86 -3.09
CA GLY A 29 -17.16 -12.61 -3.56
C GLY A 29 -17.07 -14.13 -3.40
N ARG A 30 -15.89 -14.66 -3.03
CA ARG A 30 -15.63 -16.09 -2.84
C ARG A 30 -14.66 -16.34 -1.68
N VAL A 31 -14.72 -17.53 -1.10
CA VAL A 31 -13.89 -17.91 0.06
C VAL A 31 -12.41 -18.13 -0.33
N GLU A 32 -12.12 -18.62 -1.54
CA GLU A 32 -10.75 -18.96 -1.93
C GLU A 32 -9.86 -17.72 -2.14
N PRO A 33 -10.31 -16.63 -2.81
CA PRO A 33 -9.56 -15.37 -2.84
C PRO A 33 -9.36 -14.77 -1.45
N ARG A 34 -10.36 -14.85 -0.56
CA ARG A 34 -10.24 -14.38 0.83
C ARG A 34 -9.16 -15.14 1.60
N ALA A 35 -9.18 -16.48 1.53
CA ALA A 35 -8.16 -17.32 2.16
C ALA A 35 -6.77 -17.04 1.59
N THR A 36 -6.68 -16.85 0.27
CA THR A 36 -5.44 -16.49 -0.41
C THR A 36 -4.94 -15.11 0.02
N ALA A 37 -5.83 -14.11 0.19
CA ALA A 37 -5.46 -12.77 0.65
C ALA A 37 -4.90 -12.80 2.07
N ARG A 38 -5.51 -13.62 2.96
CA ARG A 38 -4.97 -13.86 4.30
C ARG A 38 -3.54 -14.42 4.25
N GLY A 39 -3.32 -15.45 3.44
CA GLY A 39 -1.98 -16.03 3.25
C GLY A 39 -1.00 -15.03 2.65
N TYR A 40 -1.42 -14.25 1.66
CA TYR A 40 -0.60 -13.22 1.03
C TYR A 40 -0.13 -12.17 2.05
N LEU A 41 -1.03 -11.65 2.90
CA LEU A 41 -0.69 -10.68 3.95
C LEU A 41 0.25 -11.27 5.01
N LEU A 42 0.00 -12.52 5.46
CA LEU A 42 0.92 -13.20 6.38
C LEU A 42 2.30 -13.39 5.77
N GLY A 43 2.38 -13.70 4.47
CA GLY A 43 3.65 -13.78 3.76
C GLY A 43 4.36 -12.42 3.64
N LEU A 44 3.61 -11.33 3.42
CA LEU A 44 4.18 -9.98 3.40
C LEU A 44 4.77 -9.60 4.77
N LEU A 45 4.08 -9.96 5.86
CA LEU A 45 4.47 -9.67 7.24
C LEU A 45 5.54 -10.63 7.80
N SER A 46 5.92 -11.67 7.05
CA SER A 46 6.97 -12.60 7.45
C SER A 46 8.38 -12.05 7.21
N GLY A 47 9.40 -12.78 7.67
CA GLY A 47 10.81 -12.50 7.40
C GLY A 47 11.29 -12.82 5.98
N VAL A 48 10.41 -13.16 5.04
CA VAL A 48 10.83 -13.44 3.64
C VAL A 48 11.47 -12.20 3.03
N GLU A 49 12.72 -12.32 2.60
CA GLU A 49 13.51 -11.20 2.06
C GLU A 49 12.89 -10.64 0.77
N ARG A 50 12.54 -11.52 -0.18
CA ARG A 50 12.01 -11.11 -1.49
C ARG A 50 10.52 -11.41 -1.61
N LYS A 51 9.73 -10.34 -1.62
CA LYS A 51 8.26 -10.37 -1.61
C LYS A 51 7.67 -10.59 -3.01
N ASN A 52 7.89 -11.76 -3.61
CA ASN A 52 7.22 -12.16 -4.86
C ASN A 52 6.23 -13.32 -4.63
N CYS A 53 5.27 -13.52 -5.54
CA CYS A 53 4.22 -14.53 -5.38
C CYS A 53 4.74 -15.96 -5.17
N ARG A 54 5.93 -16.32 -5.67
CA ARG A 54 6.51 -17.64 -5.46
C ARG A 54 6.99 -17.80 -4.03
N GLN A 55 7.87 -16.92 -3.58
CA GLN A 55 8.43 -16.99 -2.23
C GLN A 55 7.36 -16.78 -1.15
N LEU A 56 6.38 -15.91 -1.40
CA LEU A 56 5.26 -15.72 -0.50
C LEU A 56 4.37 -16.97 -0.43
N ALA A 57 4.12 -17.65 -1.56
CA ALA A 57 3.35 -18.88 -1.59
C ALA A 57 4.06 -20.01 -0.84
N GLU A 58 5.35 -20.20 -1.09
CA GLU A 58 6.19 -21.17 -0.38
C GLU A 58 6.18 -20.91 1.13
N GLN A 59 6.34 -19.66 1.55
CA GLN A 59 6.33 -19.25 2.96
C GLN A 59 5.05 -19.63 3.70
N VAL A 60 3.91 -19.63 3.01
CA VAL A 60 2.60 -19.96 3.63
C VAL A 60 2.13 -21.38 3.31
N GLY A 61 3.02 -22.23 2.80
CA GLY A 61 2.77 -23.65 2.57
C GLY A 61 2.01 -23.98 1.27
N HIS A 62 1.92 -23.04 0.33
CA HIS A 62 1.36 -23.34 -0.99
C HIS A 62 2.41 -23.98 -1.89
N VAL A 63 2.04 -25.09 -2.53
CA VAL A 63 2.89 -25.82 -3.49
C VAL A 63 3.21 -24.99 -4.74
N ARG A 64 2.32 -24.08 -5.14
CA ARG A 64 2.45 -23.27 -6.36
C ARG A 64 2.02 -21.82 -6.12
N PRO A 65 2.62 -20.84 -6.84
CA PRO A 65 2.26 -19.42 -6.73
C PRO A 65 0.89 -19.05 -7.34
N GLY A 66 0.26 -19.98 -8.08
CA GLY A 66 -0.95 -19.75 -8.86
C GLY A 66 -2.08 -19.06 -8.10
N PRO A 67 -2.42 -19.47 -6.86
CA PRO A 67 -3.45 -18.79 -6.07
C PRO A 67 -3.14 -17.30 -5.84
N MET A 68 -1.93 -16.94 -5.43
CA MET A 68 -1.53 -15.55 -5.19
C MET A 68 -1.51 -14.73 -6.48
N GLN A 69 -1.02 -15.31 -7.58
CA GLN A 69 -1.06 -14.64 -8.89
C GLN A 69 -2.50 -14.38 -9.35
N ARG A 70 -3.40 -15.35 -9.14
CA ARG A 70 -4.82 -15.20 -9.44
C ARG A 70 -5.48 -14.14 -8.56
N LEU A 71 -5.15 -14.08 -7.27
CA LEU A 71 -5.62 -13.02 -6.36
C LEU A 71 -5.28 -11.63 -6.91
N LEU A 72 -4.03 -11.41 -7.31
CA LEU A 72 -3.55 -10.10 -7.75
C LEU A 72 -3.98 -9.73 -9.18
N ARG A 73 -4.29 -10.71 -10.04
CA ARG A 73 -4.59 -10.45 -11.46
C ARG A 73 -6.06 -10.59 -11.85
N TYR A 74 -6.78 -11.55 -11.27
CA TYR A 74 -8.07 -11.99 -11.80
C TYR A 74 -9.19 -12.05 -10.76
N ALA A 75 -8.86 -12.16 -9.47
CA ALA A 75 -9.87 -12.18 -8.43
C ALA A 75 -10.62 -10.84 -8.41
N ARG A 76 -11.96 -10.92 -8.32
CA ARG A 76 -12.80 -9.75 -8.11
C ARG A 76 -12.96 -9.51 -6.62
N TRP A 77 -12.45 -8.38 -6.16
CA TRP A 77 -12.63 -7.83 -4.82
C TRP A 77 -12.59 -6.31 -4.93
N ASP A 78 -13.29 -5.63 -4.03
CA ASP A 78 -13.37 -4.18 -4.04
C ASP A 78 -12.22 -3.60 -3.21
N ALA A 79 -11.19 -3.09 -3.89
CA ALA A 79 -9.99 -2.57 -3.23
C ALA A 79 -10.23 -1.27 -2.47
N ASP A 80 -11.12 -0.40 -2.97
CA ASP A 80 -11.48 0.86 -2.29
C ASP A 80 -12.31 0.54 -1.04
N ALA A 81 -13.27 -0.39 -1.12
CA ALA A 81 -14.04 -0.79 0.05
C ALA A 81 -13.18 -1.51 1.11
N VAL A 82 -12.20 -2.33 0.70
CA VAL A 82 -11.21 -2.90 1.63
C VAL A 82 -10.39 -1.80 2.32
N ARG A 83 -9.94 -0.78 1.57
CA ARG A 83 -9.25 0.38 2.16
C ARG A 83 -10.15 1.07 3.18
N ASP A 84 -11.42 1.31 2.85
CA ASP A 84 -12.34 2.04 3.73
C ASP A 84 -12.63 1.27 5.02
N ASP A 85 -12.80 -0.06 4.95
CA ASP A 85 -12.93 -0.91 6.13
C ASP A 85 -11.68 -0.87 7.02
N LEU A 86 -10.48 -0.88 6.42
CA LEU A 86 -9.22 -0.78 7.13
C LEU A 86 -8.99 0.60 7.73
N ARG A 87 -9.38 1.67 7.02
CA ARG A 87 -9.37 3.05 7.54
C ARG A 87 -10.24 3.14 8.79
N ALA A 88 -11.48 2.63 8.73
CA ALA A 88 -12.36 2.62 9.89
C ALA A 88 -11.73 1.85 11.05
N CYS A 89 -11.13 0.68 10.78
CA CYS A 89 -10.40 -0.08 11.80
C CYS A 89 -9.25 0.74 12.43
N VAL A 90 -8.46 1.45 11.63
CA VAL A 90 -7.38 2.32 12.14
C VAL A 90 -7.94 3.44 13.02
N VAL A 91 -9.00 4.12 12.57
CA VAL A 91 -9.62 5.22 13.33
C VAL A 91 -10.20 4.70 14.66
N ASP A 92 -10.85 3.54 14.67
CA ASP A 92 -11.40 2.94 15.90
C ASP A 92 -10.31 2.67 16.95
N HIS A 93 -9.10 2.29 16.52
CA HIS A 93 -8.02 1.88 17.43
C HIS A 93 -7.06 3.02 17.79
N LEU A 94 -6.73 3.89 16.83
CA LEU A 94 -5.75 4.95 17.00
C LEU A 94 -6.39 6.32 17.23
N GLY A 95 -7.68 6.50 16.94
CA GLY A 95 -8.37 7.78 17.01
C GLY A 95 -8.23 8.48 18.37
N THR A 96 -7.77 9.72 18.30
CA THR A 96 -7.70 10.67 19.41
C THR A 96 -7.97 12.08 18.86
N ASP A 97 -8.30 13.04 19.73
CA ASP A 97 -8.58 14.43 19.34
C ASP A 97 -7.39 15.12 18.67
N GLY A 98 -6.16 14.63 18.93
CA GLY A 98 -4.90 15.15 18.37
C GLY A 98 -4.45 14.47 17.07
N ALA A 99 -5.33 13.81 16.33
CA ALA A 99 -4.93 13.09 15.13
C ALA A 99 -4.53 14.00 13.97
N VAL A 100 -3.42 13.66 13.31
CA VAL A 100 -2.86 14.42 12.18
C VAL A 100 -2.86 13.58 10.91
N PRO A 101 -3.57 14.00 9.85
CA PRO A 101 -3.42 13.43 8.51
C PRO A 101 -2.15 13.97 7.85
N ILE A 102 -1.33 13.07 7.30
CA ILE A 102 -0.08 13.41 6.62
C ILE A 102 -0.15 12.86 5.20
N VAL A 103 0.03 13.73 4.21
CA VAL A 103 0.11 13.36 2.79
C VAL A 103 1.56 13.39 2.36
N ASP A 104 2.01 12.32 1.71
CA ASP A 104 3.37 12.22 1.18
C ASP A 104 3.38 11.37 -0.09
N GLU A 105 4.26 11.72 -1.03
CA GLU A 105 4.52 10.89 -2.21
C GLU A 105 5.74 9.98 -2.04
N THR A 106 5.64 8.77 -2.57
CA THR A 106 6.77 7.84 -2.66
C THR A 106 6.94 7.39 -4.10
N GLY A 107 8.15 7.58 -4.62
CA GLY A 107 8.54 7.08 -5.93
C GLY A 107 9.19 5.71 -5.87
N PHE A 108 8.75 4.82 -6.74
CA PHE A 108 9.25 3.47 -6.93
C PHE A 108 9.99 3.40 -8.26
N VAL A 109 11.32 3.31 -8.23
CA VAL A 109 12.14 3.19 -9.45
C VAL A 109 11.82 1.88 -10.17
N LYS A 110 11.65 1.94 -11.49
CA LYS A 110 11.32 0.80 -12.35
C LYS A 110 12.31 0.72 -13.50
N LYS A 111 12.63 -0.50 -13.92
CA LYS A 111 13.49 -0.75 -15.09
C LYS A 111 12.74 -0.94 -16.41
N GLY A 112 11.41 -1.03 -16.41
CA GLY A 112 10.62 -1.27 -17.61
C GLY A 112 9.30 -0.50 -17.65
N HIS A 113 8.47 -0.82 -18.64
CA HIS A 113 7.23 -0.11 -18.99
C HIS A 113 6.00 -1.02 -18.89
N ALA A 114 5.91 -1.85 -17.85
CA ALA A 114 4.74 -2.72 -17.65
C ALA A 114 3.85 -2.29 -16.47
N SER A 115 4.33 -1.37 -15.63
CA SER A 115 3.59 -0.87 -14.46
C SER A 115 2.80 0.38 -14.81
N ALA A 116 1.55 0.47 -14.40
CA ALA A 116 0.70 1.64 -14.66
C ALA A 116 1.34 2.93 -14.13
N GLY A 117 1.28 4.01 -14.91
CA GLY A 117 1.80 5.33 -14.51
C GLY A 117 3.34 5.41 -14.41
N VAL A 118 4.07 4.39 -14.86
CA VAL A 118 5.53 4.44 -14.91
C VAL A 118 6.00 5.34 -16.05
N GLN A 119 6.85 6.30 -15.71
CA GLN A 119 7.49 7.18 -16.67
C GLN A 119 8.75 7.83 -16.08
N ARG A 120 9.49 8.56 -16.92
CA ARG A 120 10.55 9.47 -16.48
C ARG A 120 9.92 10.67 -15.75
N GLN A 121 10.04 10.69 -14.42
CA GLN A 121 9.54 11.78 -13.57
C GLN A 121 10.43 11.93 -12.34
N TYR A 122 10.34 13.09 -11.68
CA TYR A 122 11.04 13.29 -10.42
C TYR A 122 10.48 12.31 -9.38
N THR A 123 11.39 11.67 -8.63
CA THR A 123 11.05 10.79 -7.52
C THR A 123 11.87 11.24 -6.32
N GLY A 124 11.19 11.60 -5.23
CA GLY A 124 11.84 12.01 -3.98
C GLY A 124 12.83 10.95 -3.49
N THR A 125 12.50 9.67 -3.62
CA THR A 125 13.34 8.54 -3.21
C THR A 125 14.71 8.50 -3.89
N ALA A 126 14.82 8.96 -5.14
CA ALA A 126 16.10 8.99 -5.87
C ALA A 126 16.70 10.40 -6.00
N GLY A 127 15.99 11.43 -5.51
CA GLY A 127 16.41 12.84 -5.60
C GLY A 127 16.58 13.38 -7.02
N ARG A 128 16.11 12.65 -8.05
CA ARG A 128 16.34 12.98 -9.46
C ARG A 128 15.22 12.45 -10.34
N ILE A 129 15.22 12.87 -11.61
CA ILE A 129 14.31 12.30 -12.61
C ILE A 129 14.76 10.88 -12.93
N GLU A 130 13.88 9.92 -12.67
CA GLU A 130 14.07 8.50 -12.99
C GLU A 130 12.82 7.88 -13.61
N ASN A 131 13.01 6.77 -14.32
CA ASN A 131 11.87 5.95 -14.70
C ASN A 131 11.26 5.35 -13.43
N SER A 132 10.13 5.89 -13.02
CA SER A 132 9.54 5.61 -11.71
C SER A 132 8.02 5.64 -11.78
N GLN A 133 7.41 4.92 -10.85
CA GLN A 133 5.99 4.95 -10.55
C GLN A 133 5.83 5.73 -9.24
N VAL A 134 4.90 6.68 -9.15
CA VAL A 134 4.73 7.49 -7.94
C VAL A 134 3.39 7.17 -7.30
N GLY A 135 3.41 6.76 -6.02
CA GLY A 135 2.22 6.62 -5.20
C GLY A 135 2.12 7.80 -4.23
N VAL A 136 0.91 8.33 -4.03
CA VAL A 136 0.60 9.31 -3.00
C VAL A 136 -0.12 8.58 -1.87
N PHE A 137 0.35 8.75 -0.65
CA PHE A 137 -0.15 8.03 0.52
C PHE A 137 -0.68 9.00 1.56
N LEU A 138 -1.75 8.59 2.23
CA LEU A 138 -2.29 9.31 3.39
C LEU A 138 -2.00 8.49 4.64
N ALA A 139 -1.15 9.01 5.52
CA ALA A 139 -0.93 8.46 6.85
C ALA A 139 -1.83 9.17 7.87
N TYR A 140 -2.31 8.40 8.83
CA TYR A 140 -3.02 8.86 10.02
C TYR A 140 -2.07 8.69 11.21
N ALA A 141 -1.65 9.78 11.85
CA ALA A 141 -0.72 9.78 12.95
C ALA A 141 -1.38 10.32 14.22
N THR A 142 -1.17 9.63 15.33
CA THR A 142 -1.68 9.97 16.67
C THR A 142 -0.61 9.66 17.71
N GLU A 143 -0.82 10.09 18.95
CA GLU A 143 0.02 9.68 20.07
C GLU A 143 0.05 8.15 20.30
N ARG A 144 -0.99 7.42 19.84
CA ARG A 144 -1.10 5.96 19.98
C ARG A 144 -0.36 5.19 18.87
N GLY A 145 0.05 5.88 17.81
CA GLY A 145 0.73 5.28 16.66
C GLY A 145 0.30 5.87 15.33
N ARG A 146 0.72 5.22 14.25
CA ARG A 146 0.48 5.66 12.88
C ARG A 146 0.16 4.52 11.94
N ALA A 147 -0.68 4.77 10.93
CA ALA A 147 -0.98 3.82 9.87
C ALA A 147 -1.32 4.52 8.56
N LEU A 148 -1.11 3.84 7.42
CA LEU A 148 -1.58 4.32 6.12
C LEU A 148 -3.09 4.02 5.98
N ILE A 149 -3.87 5.05 5.67
CA ILE A 149 -5.34 5.00 5.57
C ILE A 149 -5.88 5.32 4.17
N ASP A 150 -5.04 5.83 3.27
CA ASP A 150 -5.33 5.93 1.84
C ASP A 150 -4.07 5.82 1.00
N HIS A 151 -4.27 5.50 -0.27
CA HIS A 151 -3.24 5.54 -1.28
C HIS A 151 -3.87 5.81 -2.64
N ARG A 152 -3.16 6.55 -3.48
CA ARG A 152 -3.50 6.74 -4.89
C ARG A 152 -2.24 6.63 -5.74
N LEU A 153 -2.42 6.15 -6.96
CA LEU A 153 -1.36 6.18 -7.95
C LEU A 153 -1.39 7.53 -8.67
N TYR A 154 -0.27 8.24 -8.70
CA TYR A 154 -0.13 9.42 -9.54
C TYR A 154 -0.08 8.98 -11.00
N LEU A 155 -1.01 9.51 -11.81
CA LEU A 155 -1.05 9.30 -13.24
C LEU A 155 -0.63 10.60 -13.94
N PRO A 156 0.50 10.59 -14.65
CA PRO A 156 0.98 11.76 -15.38
C PRO A 156 -0.02 12.27 -16.43
N ASP A 157 -0.05 13.60 -16.61
CA ASP A 157 -0.90 14.25 -17.61
C ASP A 157 -0.56 13.82 -19.02
N THR A 158 0.74 13.76 -19.34
CA THR A 158 1.22 13.26 -20.62
C THR A 158 1.08 11.73 -20.67
N PRO A 159 0.29 11.17 -21.60
CA PRO A 159 0.17 9.73 -21.74
C PRO A 159 1.52 9.11 -22.12
N GLY A 160 1.97 8.13 -21.35
CA GLY A 160 3.04 7.21 -21.68
C GLY A 160 2.51 5.84 -22.08
N PRO A 161 3.39 4.88 -22.43
CA PRO A 161 3.01 3.56 -22.91
C PRO A 161 2.23 2.70 -21.89
N THR A 162 2.27 3.08 -20.60
CA THR A 162 1.59 2.37 -19.51
C THR A 162 0.43 3.15 -18.91
N THR A 163 0.11 4.31 -19.48
CA THR A 163 -0.95 5.11 -18.92
C THR A 163 -2.28 4.38 -19.13
N PRO A 164 -3.06 4.11 -18.06
CA PRO A 164 -4.34 3.44 -18.19
C PRO A 164 -5.27 4.18 -19.17
N SER A 165 -6.15 3.41 -19.84
CA SER A 165 -7.20 3.97 -20.69
C SER A 165 -8.04 4.99 -19.93
N ALA A 166 -8.66 5.95 -20.61
CA ALA A 166 -9.49 6.96 -19.95
C ALA A 166 -10.58 6.36 -19.02
N ALA A 167 -11.17 5.22 -19.41
CA ALA A 167 -12.11 4.47 -18.59
C ALA A 167 -11.45 3.83 -17.35
N ALA A 168 -10.25 3.25 -17.50
CA ALA A 168 -9.49 2.71 -16.37
C ALA A 168 -8.95 3.82 -15.45
N ARG A 169 -8.71 5.03 -15.97
CA ARG A 169 -8.40 6.21 -15.16
C ARG A 169 -9.57 6.60 -14.25
N GLN A 170 -10.81 6.24 -14.56
CA GLN A 170 -11.95 6.54 -13.67
C GLN A 170 -11.91 5.71 -12.38
N ALA A 171 -11.22 4.56 -12.38
CA ALA A 171 -10.89 3.80 -11.17
C ALA A 171 -9.77 4.47 -10.34
N TYR A 172 -9.13 5.53 -10.87
CA TYR A 172 -8.19 6.40 -10.17
C TYR A 172 -8.80 7.81 -10.11
N PRO A 173 -9.53 8.19 -9.03
CA PRO A 173 -10.19 9.48 -8.99
C PRO A 173 -9.19 10.61 -9.24
N ARG A 174 -9.60 11.51 -10.13
CA ARG A 174 -8.83 12.66 -10.56
C ARG A 174 -8.84 13.69 -9.43
N THR A 175 -7.72 13.78 -8.72
CA THR A 175 -6.95 15.01 -8.44
C THR A 175 -5.92 14.72 -7.35
N CYS A 176 -4.70 14.38 -7.76
CA CYS A 176 -3.51 14.88 -7.08
C CYS A 176 -2.79 15.73 -8.12
N SER A 177 -3.19 17.00 -8.23
CA SER A 177 -2.63 17.96 -9.20
C SER A 177 -1.25 18.46 -8.79
N SER A 178 -0.77 18.11 -7.61
CA SER A 178 0.57 18.43 -7.16
C SER A 178 1.56 17.53 -7.90
N ARG A 179 2.28 18.14 -8.85
CA ARG A 179 3.50 17.58 -9.41
C ARG A 179 4.42 17.19 -8.25
N PRO A 180 5.08 16.02 -8.25
CA PRO A 180 6.02 15.63 -7.19
C PRO A 180 6.99 16.78 -6.96
N SER A 181 7.09 17.24 -5.71
CA SER A 181 7.83 18.46 -5.41
C SER A 181 9.33 18.17 -5.53
N PRO A 182 10.08 18.92 -6.37
CA PRO A 182 11.51 18.71 -6.51
C PRO A 182 12.25 19.32 -5.30
N ALA A 183 12.21 18.64 -4.16
CA ALA A 183 12.77 19.08 -2.88
C ALA A 183 12.24 20.44 -2.37
N TRP A 184 12.16 20.58 -1.05
CA TRP A 184 11.94 21.88 -0.43
C TRP A 184 13.16 22.76 -0.70
N PRO A 185 13.03 23.97 -1.26
CA PRO A 185 14.16 24.88 -1.35
C PRO A 185 14.60 25.25 0.07
N GLY A 186 15.85 24.91 0.38
CA GLY A 186 16.65 25.29 1.56
C GLY A 186 15.91 25.76 2.81
N LEU A 187 15.96 24.96 3.88
CA LEU A 187 16.21 25.59 5.18
C LEU A 187 17.58 26.26 5.06
N GLY A 188 17.59 27.59 4.98
CA GLY A 188 18.76 28.35 5.36
C GLY A 188 19.05 28.07 6.82
N ASP A 189 20.33 27.89 7.13
CA ASP A 189 20.82 27.97 8.49
C ASP A 189 20.54 29.39 9.01
N ASP A 190 19.56 29.52 9.91
CA ASP A 190 19.40 30.65 10.84
C ASP A 190 19.49 30.11 12.28
#